data_AF-A0A6B3GRW2-F1
#
_entry.id   AF-A0A6B3GRW2-F1
#
_cell.length_a   1.000
_cell.length_b   1.000
_cell.length_c   1.000
_cell.angle_alpha   90.00
_cell.angle_beta   90.00
_cell.angle_gamma   90.00
#
_symmetry.space_group_name_H-M   'P 1'
#
loop_
_entity.id
_entity.type
_entity.pdbx_description
1 polymer ?
#
loop_
_entity_poly.entity_id
_entity_poly.type
_entity_poly.pdbx_seq_one_letter_code
_entity_poly.pdbx_strand_id
1 'polypeptide(L)'
;YCDHRLIEYVWNVPWDMKIADGRWKSLLRLAFADVLPQETLDRPKSGYPGTHDPAYNAEVMRSIDKILDDPSSPLYGVFDSQRVESLT
;
A
#
# COMPACT_ATOMS: atom_id res chain seq x y z
N TYR A 1 -0.79 8.04 -6.44
CA TYR A 1 -0.98 9.27 -7.24
C TYR A 1 -2.22 9.95 -6.71
N CYS A 2 -2.13 11.21 -6.29
CA CYS A 2 -3.22 11.93 -5.63
C CYS A 2 -3.52 13.30 -6.25
N ASP A 3 -3.09 13.53 -7.50
CA ASP A 3 -3.48 14.74 -8.25
C ASP A 3 -4.99 14.67 -8.55
N HIS A 4 -5.73 15.70 -8.15
CA HIS A 4 -7.19 15.72 -8.27
C HIS A 4 -7.67 15.60 -9.72
N ARG A 5 -6.95 16.18 -10.69
CA ARG A 5 -7.31 16.13 -12.11
C ARG A 5 -7.22 14.71 -12.66
N LEU A 6 -6.19 13.97 -12.24
CA LEU A 6 -6.04 12.56 -12.60
C LEU A 6 -7.18 11.72 -12.01
N ILE A 7 -7.56 11.98 -10.77
CA ILE A 7 -8.66 11.28 -10.10
C ILE A 7 -9.98 11.56 -10.81
N GLU A 8 -10.31 12.83 -11.06
CA GLU A 8 -11.54 13.25 -11.74
C GLU A 8 -11.66 12.65 -13.15
N TYR A 9 -10.55 12.62 -13.89
CA TYR A 9 -10.52 11.98 -15.20
C TYR A 9 -10.77 10.47 -15.10
N VAL A 10 -9.97 9.77 -14.29
CA VAL A 10 -10.03 8.31 -14.18
C VAL A 10 -11.34 7.85 -13.53
N TRP A 11 -12.00 8.68 -12.73
CA TRP A 11 -13.29 8.39 -12.13
C TRP A 11 -14.32 7.99 -13.18
N ASN A 12 -14.41 8.76 -14.27
CA ASN A 12 -15.39 8.58 -15.34
C ASN A 12 -15.00 7.52 -16.39
N VAL A 13 -13.79 6.95 -16.30
CA VAL A 13 -13.38 5.89 -17.23
C VAL A 13 -14.16 4.59 -16.93
N PRO A 14 -14.80 3.96 -17.94
CA PRO A 14 -15.51 2.70 -17.77
C PRO A 14 -14.65 1.61 -17.13
N TRP A 15 -15.27 0.74 -16.33
CA TRP A 15 -14.54 -0.32 -15.64
C TRP A 15 -13.82 -1.26 -16.60
N ASP A 16 -14.46 -1.66 -17.70
CA ASP A 16 -13.88 -2.56 -18.69
C ASP A 16 -12.60 -2.00 -19.32
N MET A 17 -12.45 -0.67 -19.38
CA MET A 17 -11.20 -0.04 -19.80
C MET A 17 -10.13 -0.05 -18.69
N LYS A 18 -10.52 0.06 -17.42
CA LYS A 18 -9.60 0.02 -16.27
C LYS A 18 -8.93 -1.35 -16.12
N ILE A 19 -9.59 -2.42 -16.60
CA ILE A 19 -9.16 -3.82 -16.56
C ILE A 19 -9.15 -4.46 -17.97
N ALA A 20 -8.80 -3.71 -19.01
CA ALA A 20 -8.94 -4.13 -20.42
C ALA A 20 -8.25 -5.46 -20.78
N ASP A 21 -7.15 -5.81 -20.09
CA ASP A 21 -6.41 -7.06 -20.26
C ASP A 21 -6.59 -8.04 -19.09
N GLY A 22 -7.62 -7.84 -18.26
CA GLY A 22 -7.92 -8.65 -17.08
C GLY A 22 -6.98 -8.43 -15.89
N ARG A 23 -6.02 -7.51 -15.97
CA ARG A 23 -5.05 -7.24 -14.90
C ARG A 23 -5.36 -5.95 -14.16
N TRP A 24 -4.99 -5.91 -12.88
CA TRP A 24 -5.02 -4.69 -12.10
C TRP A 24 -4.12 -3.63 -12.72
N LYS A 25 -4.61 -2.38 -12.77
CA LYS A 25 -3.91 -1.22 -13.35
C LYS A 25 -3.65 -1.35 -14.85
N SER A 26 -4.49 -2.10 -15.58
CA SER A 26 -4.38 -2.28 -17.04
C SER A 26 -4.27 -0.95 -17.78
N LEU A 27 -5.21 -0.03 -17.54
CA LEU A 27 -5.20 1.30 -18.15
C LEU A 27 -3.90 2.07 -17.91
N LEU A 28 -3.35 2.00 -16.70
CA LEU A 28 -2.08 2.66 -16.37
C LEU A 28 -0.90 1.99 -17.08
N ARG A 29 -0.89 0.66 -17.20
CA ARG A 29 0.17 -0.07 -17.92
C ARG A 29 0.14 0.28 -19.40
N LEU A 30 -1.04 0.24 -20.00
CA LEU A 30 -1.25 0.56 -21.42
C LEU A 30 -0.89 2.01 -21.74
N ALA A 31 -1.20 2.96 -20.86
CA ALA A 31 -0.87 4.38 -21.03
C ALA A 31 0.63 4.69 -21.07
N PHE A 32 1.48 3.75 -20.66
CA PHE A 32 2.94 3.88 -20.67
C PHE A 32 3.64 2.74 -21.43
N ALA A 33 2.89 1.97 -22.23
CA ALA A 33 3.41 0.78 -22.89
C ALA A 33 4.47 1.08 -23.95
N ASP A 34 4.45 2.30 -24.49
CA ASP A 34 5.37 2.82 -25.50
C ASP A 34 6.65 3.44 -24.92
N VAL A 35 6.69 3.70 -23.60
CA VAL A 35 7.82 4.38 -22.95
C VAL A 35 8.56 3.54 -21.91
N LEU A 36 7.97 2.45 -21.42
CA LEU A 36 8.56 1.59 -20.40
C LEU A 36 8.99 0.22 -20.97
N PRO A 37 10.09 -0.39 -20.47
CA PRO A 37 10.43 -1.76 -20.81
C PRO A 37 9.33 -2.75 -20.42
N GLN A 38 9.18 -3.81 -21.22
CA GLN A 38 8.17 -4.84 -20.98
C GLN A 38 8.29 -5.46 -19.57
N GLU A 39 9.50 -5.70 -19.08
CA GLU A 39 9.72 -6.22 -17.73
C GLU A 39 9.16 -5.30 -16.62
N THR A 40 9.16 -3.98 -16.84
CA THR A 40 8.60 -3.00 -15.90
C THR A 40 7.08 -3.04 -15.95
N LEU A 41 6.53 -3.10 -17.16
CA LEU A 41 5.09 -3.18 -17.39
C LEU A 41 4.49 -4.47 -16.85
N ASP A 42 5.22 -5.59 -16.84
CA ASP A 42 4.73 -6.89 -16.37
C ASP A 42 5.03 -7.19 -14.91
N ARG A 43 5.86 -6.35 -14.24
CA ARG A 43 6.24 -6.57 -12.84
C ARG A 43 5.02 -6.79 -11.93
N PRO A 44 5.00 -7.85 -11.11
CA PRO A 44 3.97 -8.03 -10.09
C PRO A 44 3.93 -6.87 -9.10
N LYS A 45 2.76 -6.64 -8.48
CA LYS A 45 2.65 -5.70 -7.37
C LYS A 45 3.50 -6.22 -6.22
N SER A 46 4.47 -5.41 -5.80
CA SER A 46 5.19 -5.60 -4.54
C SER A 46 4.69 -4.53 -3.57
N GLY A 47 4.20 -4.95 -2.40
CA GLY A 47 3.73 -4.06 -1.34
C GLY A 47 4.87 -3.28 -0.72
N TYR A 48 4.57 -2.11 -0.15
CA TYR A 48 5.52 -1.34 0.66
C TYR A 48 5.09 -1.41 2.13
N PRO A 49 6.03 -1.57 3.09
CA PRO A 49 7.45 -1.86 2.87
C PRO A 49 7.63 -3.27 2.29
N GLY A 50 8.53 -3.41 1.30
CA GLY A 50 8.84 -4.72 0.70
C GLY A 50 9.78 -5.58 1.56
N THR A 51 10.19 -5.06 2.72
CA THR A 51 11.12 -5.70 3.64
C THR A 51 10.37 -6.75 4.45
N HIS A 52 10.65 -8.02 4.18
CA HIS A 52 10.14 -9.16 4.96
C HIS A 52 11.23 -9.65 5.94
N ASP A 53 11.97 -8.73 6.53
CA ASP A 53 13.03 -9.04 7.49
C ASP A 53 12.39 -9.27 8.87
N PRO A 54 12.54 -10.47 9.47
CA PRO A 54 12.02 -10.74 10.80
C PRO A 54 12.52 -9.75 11.87
N ALA A 55 13.75 -9.26 11.75
CA ALA A 55 14.32 -8.28 12.68
C ALA A 55 13.62 -6.92 12.57
N TYR A 56 13.25 -6.51 11.35
CA TYR A 56 12.48 -5.29 11.13
C TYR A 56 11.09 -5.40 11.77
N ASN A 57 10.40 -6.52 11.58
CA ASN A 57 9.09 -6.75 12.18
C ASN A 57 9.15 -6.74 13.71
N ALA A 58 10.15 -7.41 14.30
CA ALA A 58 10.34 -7.40 15.75
C ALA A 58 10.57 -5.97 16.29
N GLU A 59 11.32 -5.15 15.57
CA GLU A 59 11.56 -3.75 15.97
C GLU A 59 10.31 -2.87 15.84
N VAL A 60 9.49 -3.10 14.81
CA VAL A 60 8.20 -2.44 14.65
C VAL A 60 7.27 -2.81 15.82
N MET A 61 7.14 -4.09 16.15
CA MET A 61 6.31 -4.54 17.28
C MET A 61 6.78 -3.92 18.60
N ARG A 62 8.09 -3.95 18.87
CA ARG A 62 8.68 -3.29 20.05
C ARG A 62 8.37 -1.78 20.12
N SER A 63 8.29 -1.12 18.98
CA SER A 63 7.95 0.30 18.92
C SER A 63 6.47 0.54 19.22
N ILE A 64 5.60 -0.39 18.81
CA ILE A 64 4.18 -0.35 19.13
C ILE A 64 3.97 -0.56 20.64
N ASP A 65 4.66 -1.53 21.26
CA ASP A 65 4.56 -1.77 22.70
C ASP A 65 4.86 -0.50 23.51
N LYS A 66 5.93 0.23 23.14
CA LYS A 66 6.27 1.51 23.74
C LYS A 66 5.19 2.57 23.59
N ILE A 67 4.46 2.58 22.47
CA ILE A 67 3.36 3.51 22.22
C ILE A 67 2.14 3.15 23.07
N LEU A 68 1.85 1.86 23.23
CA LEU A 68 0.75 1.39 24.08
C LEU A 68 0.98 1.73 25.56
N ASP A 69 2.24 1.72 25.99
CA ASP A 69 2.64 2.01 27.38
C ASP A 69 2.90 3.50 27.66
N ASP A 70 2.83 4.38 26.65
CA ASP A 70 3.12 5.81 26.79
C ASP A 70 1.86 6.68 26.70
N PRO A 71 1.29 7.12 27.85
CA PRO A 71 0.14 8.02 27.88
C PRO A 71 0.34 9.38 27.21
N SER A 72 1.59 9.79 26.97
CA SER A 72 1.91 11.03 26.26
C SER A 72 1.90 10.88 24.74
N SER A 73 1.85 9.66 24.23
CA SER A 73 1.78 9.39 22.80
C SER A 73 0.46 9.89 22.20
N PRO A 74 0.48 10.54 21.02
CA PRO A 74 -0.75 10.92 20.32
C PRO A 74 -1.58 9.72 19.85
N LEU A 75 -1.01 8.51 19.89
CA LEU A 75 -1.68 7.26 19.56
C LEU A 75 -2.13 6.48 20.79
N TYR A 76 -1.89 6.99 22.00
CA TYR A 76 -2.33 6.33 23.23
C TYR A 76 -3.86 6.19 23.24
N GLY A 77 -4.34 4.97 23.52
CA GLY A 77 -5.77 4.65 23.52
C GLY A 77 -6.43 4.61 22.14
N VAL A 78 -5.69 4.80 21.04
CA VAL A 78 -6.21 4.63 19.66
C VAL A 78 -6.29 3.14 19.28
N PHE A 79 -5.37 2.34 19.82
CA PHE A 79 -5.28 0.91 19.55
C PHE A 79 -5.98 0.07 20.63
N ASP A 80 -6.53 -1.06 20.21
CA ASP A 80 -6.94 -2.13 21.11
C ASP A 80 -5.69 -2.92 21.53
N SER A 81 -5.22 -2.70 22.75
CA SER A 81 -4.00 -3.33 23.26
C SER A 81 -4.07 -4.86 23.26
N GLN A 82 -5.21 -5.45 23.62
CA GLN A 82 -5.37 -6.91 23.63
C GLN A 82 -5.26 -7.47 22.21
N ARG A 83 -5.82 -6.75 21.23
CA ARG A 83 -5.73 -7.18 19.83
C ARG A 83 -4.29 -7.08 19.31
N VAL A 84 -3.55 -6.03 19.68
CA VAL A 84 -2.16 -5.86 19.26
C VAL A 84 -1.26 -6.94 19.87
N GLU A 85 -1.41 -7.23 21.17
CA GLU A 85 -0.67 -8.30 21.83
C GLU A 85 -0.85 -9.65 21.13
N SER A 86 -2.06 -9.94 20.62
CA SER A 86 -2.37 -11.18 19.88
C SER A 86 -1.69 -11.31 18.50
N LEU A 87 -1.05 -10.25 17.99
CA LEU A 87 -0.32 -10.26 16.72
C LEU A 87 1.15 -10.69 16.88
N THR A 88 1.62 -10.81 18.12
CA THR A 88 2.98 -11.23 18.49
C THR A 88 3.03 -12.73 18.71
#